data_AF-A0A9X8N9R8-F1
#
_entry.id   AF-A0A9X8N9R8-F1
#
_cell.length_a   1.000
_cell.length_b   1.000
_cell.length_c   1.000
_cell.angle_alpha   90.00
_cell.angle_beta   90.00
_cell.angle_gamma   90.00
#
_symmetry.space_group_name_H-M   'P 1'
#
loop_
_entity.id
_entity.type
_entity.pdbx_description
1 polymer ?
#
loop_
_entity_poly.entity_id
_entity_poly.type
_entity_poly.pdbx_seq_one_letter_code
_entity_poly.pdbx_strand_id
1 'polypeptide(L)'
;MLCFGRRRSVPVSTAALAGLAAVGLVLAAGCAPDEGTRDAGVAPSVTAPDSASPLWPGRPPAPSHGGPAPSAVPVPQVTVPEGPEGSLRKVSPDRLLRADPAVPEVVKGSLGNCPGTRCRLRAPVYVDLTGDGKPELVLAFDDIGRTLMWVYTASGDSVRRVLDYAGQPQMTAATVGRDLVVDESGGGRKSTIRYRWNGRALAPVPVG
;
A
#
# COMPACT_ATOMS: atom_id res chain seq x y z
N MET A 1 -12.75 -33.25 -73.92
CA MET A 1 -12.27 -32.52 -72.72
C MET A 1 -10.79 -32.22 -72.91
N LEU A 2 -10.43 -30.94 -73.02
CA LEU A 2 -9.09 -30.41 -73.33
C LEU A 2 -8.08 -30.87 -72.26
N CYS A 3 -7.05 -31.68 -72.57
CA CYS A 3 -5.75 -31.33 -73.15
C CYS A 3 -4.98 -30.21 -72.44
N PHE A 4 -3.96 -30.56 -71.65
CA PHE A 4 -2.58 -30.11 -71.91
C PHE A 4 -1.57 -31.04 -71.21
N GLY A 5 -0.67 -31.59 -72.01
CA GLY A 5 0.57 -32.20 -71.55
C GLY A 5 1.74 -31.59 -72.32
N ARG A 6 2.91 -31.51 -71.69
CA ARG A 6 4.23 -31.53 -72.36
C ARG A 6 5.31 -31.78 -71.29
N ARG A 7 5.78 -33.03 -71.16
CA ARG A 7 6.98 -33.66 -71.78
C ARG A 7 8.32 -33.15 -71.21
N ARG A 8 9.04 -34.07 -70.53
CA ARG A 8 10.35 -34.69 -70.89
C ARG A 8 11.56 -33.76 -70.66
N SER A 9 12.73 -34.12 -70.12
CA SER A 9 13.48 -35.39 -70.08
C SER A 9 14.57 -35.30 -68.98
N VAL A 10 14.99 -36.46 -68.46
CA VAL A 10 16.30 -36.76 -67.80
C VAL A 10 17.23 -37.34 -68.91
N PRO A 11 18.58 -37.55 -68.84
CA PRO A 11 19.63 -37.38 -67.80
C PRO A 11 20.98 -36.74 -68.29
N VAL A 12 21.98 -36.67 -67.39
CA VAL A 12 23.37 -37.22 -67.51
C VAL A 12 24.46 -36.26 -66.99
N SER A 13 25.01 -36.68 -65.84
CA SER A 13 26.41 -36.77 -65.37
C SER A 13 27.43 -35.62 -65.36
N THR A 14 28.15 -35.65 -64.22
CA THR A 14 29.59 -35.37 -63.96
C THR A 14 30.07 -33.92 -63.88
N ALA A 15 30.44 -33.48 -62.68
CA ALA A 15 31.85 -33.30 -62.28
C ALA A 15 31.97 -32.93 -60.78
N ALA A 16 33.01 -33.47 -60.15
CA ALA A 16 33.39 -33.34 -58.75
C ALA A 16 34.08 -31.99 -58.42
N LEU A 17 34.22 -31.69 -57.12
CA LEU A 17 35.32 -31.00 -56.40
C LEU A 17 34.75 -30.47 -55.06
N ALA A 18 34.96 -31.14 -53.93
CA ALA A 18 36.12 -31.02 -53.04
C ALA A 18 36.31 -29.62 -52.43
N GLY A 19 36.17 -29.51 -51.11
CA GLY A 19 36.52 -28.30 -50.36
C GLY A 19 36.10 -28.33 -48.90
N LEU A 20 36.88 -29.02 -48.06
CA LEU A 20 36.83 -28.86 -46.59
C LEU A 20 37.19 -27.42 -46.21
N ALA A 21 36.40 -26.78 -45.36
CA ALA A 21 36.83 -25.62 -44.58
C ALA A 21 36.50 -25.87 -43.10
N ALA A 22 37.54 -26.19 -42.34
CA ALA A 22 37.52 -26.32 -40.89
C ALA A 22 37.29 -24.95 -40.25
N VAL A 23 36.26 -24.83 -39.41
CA VAL A 23 36.06 -23.65 -38.54
C VAL A 23 36.82 -23.93 -37.25
N GLY A 24 37.97 -23.28 -37.08
CA GLY A 24 38.74 -23.28 -35.84
C GLY A 24 38.07 -22.40 -34.79
N LEU A 25 37.66 -22.99 -33.67
CA LEU A 25 37.29 -22.26 -32.46
C LEU A 25 38.58 -21.77 -31.77
N VAL A 26 38.82 -20.46 -31.78
CA VAL A 26 39.84 -19.83 -30.91
C VAL A 26 39.16 -19.44 -29.60
N LEU A 27 39.25 -20.30 -28.59
CA LEU A 27 38.90 -19.95 -27.21
C LEU A 27 40.06 -19.16 -26.61
N ALA A 28 40.03 -17.84 -26.75
CA ALA A 28 40.90 -16.96 -25.97
C ALA A 28 40.41 -16.97 -24.51
N ALA A 29 40.98 -17.86 -23.69
CA ALA A 29 40.88 -17.79 -22.25
C ALA A 29 41.66 -16.56 -21.75
N GLY A 30 41.01 -15.41 -21.70
CA GLY A 30 41.54 -14.23 -21.03
C GLY A 30 41.38 -14.37 -19.53
N CYS A 31 42.38 -14.89 -18.83
CA CYS A 31 42.56 -14.60 -17.41
C CYS A 31 43.00 -13.14 -17.33
N ALA A 32 42.11 -12.26 -16.87
CA ALA A 32 42.52 -10.92 -16.44
C ALA A 32 43.54 -11.08 -15.29
N PRO A 33 44.60 -10.27 -15.21
CA PRO A 33 45.49 -10.29 -14.06
C PRO A 33 44.67 -9.97 -12.80
N ASP A 34 44.97 -10.67 -11.71
CA ASP A 34 44.48 -10.38 -10.36
C ASP A 34 44.91 -8.96 -9.95
N GLU A 35 44.16 -7.95 -10.39
CA GLU A 35 44.10 -6.70 -9.66
C GLU A 35 43.30 -7.01 -8.39
N GLY A 36 44.02 -7.39 -7.34
CA GLY A 36 43.43 -7.73 -6.04
C GLY A 36 42.39 -6.71 -5.59
N THR A 37 41.42 -7.18 -4.78
CA THR A 37 40.33 -6.35 -4.26
C THR A 37 40.87 -5.05 -3.66
N ARG A 38 40.65 -3.93 -4.34
CA ARG A 38 40.96 -2.60 -3.83
C ARG A 38 39.82 -2.17 -2.91
N ASP A 39 40.17 -1.69 -1.72
CA ASP A 39 39.20 -1.10 -0.78
C ASP A 39 38.51 0.10 -1.45
N ALA A 40 37.18 0.11 -1.47
CA ALA A 40 36.38 1.21 -2.03
C ALA A 40 36.32 2.43 -1.10
N GLY A 41 37.04 2.39 0.03
CA GLY A 41 37.04 3.42 1.05
C GLY A 41 35.88 3.24 2.03
N VAL A 42 35.78 4.19 2.97
CA VAL A 42 34.76 4.15 4.03
C VAL A 42 33.36 4.19 3.42
N ALA A 43 32.55 3.17 3.70
CA ALA A 43 31.16 3.14 3.29
C ALA A 43 30.40 4.37 3.85
N PRO A 44 29.51 5.00 3.07
CA PRO A 44 28.67 6.07 3.58
C PRO A 44 27.89 5.61 4.82
N SER A 45 27.84 6.47 5.84
CA SER A 45 27.01 6.19 7.02
C SER A 45 25.55 6.18 6.61
N VAL A 46 24.89 5.02 6.75
CA VAL A 46 23.44 4.89 6.53
C VAL A 46 22.74 5.17 7.86
N THR A 47 21.90 6.21 7.88
CA THR A 47 21.00 6.44 9.01
C THR A 47 19.94 5.34 9.05
N ALA A 48 19.71 4.76 10.22
CA ALA A 48 18.64 3.79 10.39
C ALA A 48 17.30 4.43 10.00
N PRO A 49 16.44 3.75 9.22
CA PRO A 49 15.14 4.28 8.88
C PRO A 49 14.30 4.49 10.15
N ASP A 50 13.39 5.47 10.07
CA ASP A 50 12.40 5.68 11.13
C ASP A 50 11.69 4.37 11.47
N SER A 51 11.68 4.03 12.75
CA SER A 51 11.05 2.80 13.23
C SER A 51 9.52 2.94 13.16
N ALA A 52 8.85 1.87 12.71
CA ALA A 52 7.39 1.85 12.65
C ALA A 52 6.78 1.78 14.06
N SER A 53 5.78 2.60 14.33
CA SER A 53 5.01 2.61 15.58
C SER A 53 3.60 2.06 15.35
N PRO A 54 3.26 0.85 15.86
CA PRO A 54 1.94 0.25 15.65
C PRO A 54 0.81 1.10 16.25
N LEU A 55 -0.30 1.24 15.53
CA LEU A 55 -1.50 1.92 16.04
C LEU A 55 -2.24 1.06 17.07
N TRP A 56 -2.28 -0.26 16.87
CA TRP A 56 -2.93 -1.22 17.79
C TRP A 56 -1.95 -2.36 18.12
N PRO A 57 -1.12 -2.22 19.18
CA PRO A 57 -0.19 -3.27 19.60
C PRO A 57 -0.90 -4.60 19.88
N GLY A 58 -0.27 -5.72 19.48
CA GLY A 58 -0.77 -7.07 19.76
C GLY A 58 -1.70 -7.69 18.70
N ARG A 59 -1.87 -7.08 17.52
CA ARG A 59 -2.63 -7.66 16.40
C ARG A 59 -1.70 -8.10 15.26
N PRO A 60 -1.79 -9.35 14.78
CA PRO A 60 -1.04 -9.81 13.60
C PRO A 60 -1.69 -9.32 12.29
N PRO A 61 -0.93 -9.14 11.20
CA PRO A 61 -1.45 -8.71 9.90
C PRO A 61 -2.16 -9.86 9.16
N ALA A 62 -2.96 -9.52 8.14
CA ALA A 62 -3.91 -10.45 7.49
C ALA A 62 -3.91 -10.41 5.95
N PRO A 63 -4.52 -11.37 5.21
CA PRO A 63 -4.36 -11.57 3.75
C PRO A 63 -5.29 -10.71 2.84
N SER A 64 -4.91 -10.46 1.56
CA SER A 64 -5.11 -9.26 0.68
C SER A 64 -6.42 -9.03 -0.15
N HIS A 65 -6.83 -7.75 -0.39
CA HIS A 65 -7.54 -7.08 -1.54
C HIS A 65 -7.87 -5.59 -1.22
N GLY A 66 -7.74 -4.66 -2.19
CA GLY A 66 -7.75 -3.19 -1.97
C GLY A 66 -9.12 -2.46 -2.00
N GLY A 67 -9.13 -1.21 -1.51
CA GLY A 67 -10.33 -0.38 -1.29
C GLY A 67 -10.34 1.01 -1.98
N PRO A 68 -11.50 1.70 -1.98
CA PRO A 68 -11.73 2.95 -2.72
C PRO A 68 -11.23 4.23 -2.00
N ALA A 69 -11.30 5.37 -2.69
CA ALA A 69 -10.75 6.67 -2.28
C ALA A 69 -11.64 7.49 -1.29
N PRO A 70 -11.05 8.38 -0.47
CA PRO A 70 -11.77 9.18 0.54
C PRO A 70 -12.64 10.31 -0.02
N SER A 71 -13.68 10.68 0.75
CA SER A 71 -14.50 11.87 0.54
C SER A 71 -13.95 13.09 1.29
N ALA A 72 -13.92 14.26 0.64
CA ALA A 72 -13.41 15.49 1.22
C ALA A 72 -14.47 16.33 1.96
N VAL A 73 -15.70 15.85 2.15
CA VAL A 73 -16.82 16.62 2.69
C VAL A 73 -16.76 16.67 4.24
N PRO A 74 -17.05 17.83 4.89
CA PRO A 74 -17.18 17.90 6.35
C PRO A 74 -18.27 16.97 6.88
N VAL A 75 -18.04 16.41 8.08
CA VAL A 75 -19.05 15.59 8.77
C VAL A 75 -20.13 16.51 9.36
N PRO A 76 -21.41 16.34 8.98
CA PRO A 76 -22.49 17.17 9.51
C PRO A 76 -22.63 17.06 11.03
N GLN A 77 -23.03 18.16 11.69
CA GLN A 77 -23.45 18.18 13.10
C GLN A 77 -22.39 17.74 14.12
N VAL A 78 -21.13 17.65 13.72
CA VAL A 78 -20.00 17.38 14.62
C VAL A 78 -19.08 18.59 14.62
N THR A 79 -18.98 19.25 15.77
CA THR A 79 -18.08 20.37 15.98
C THR A 79 -16.90 19.97 16.86
N VAL A 80 -15.74 20.55 16.58
CA VAL A 80 -14.56 20.46 17.43
C VAL A 80 -14.62 21.63 18.41
N PRO A 81 -14.59 21.38 19.74
CA PRO A 81 -14.56 22.47 20.72
C PRO A 81 -13.31 23.33 20.53
N GLU A 82 -13.42 24.65 20.67
CA GLU A 82 -12.28 25.56 20.58
C GLU A 82 -11.29 25.40 21.76
N GLY A 83 -10.04 25.81 21.53
CA GLY A 83 -9.00 25.91 22.56
C GLY A 83 -7.70 25.18 22.22
N PRO A 84 -6.63 25.34 23.04
CA PRO A 84 -5.34 24.66 22.84
C PRO A 84 -5.45 23.13 22.99
N GLU A 85 -6.46 22.66 23.71
CA GLU A 85 -6.86 21.25 23.80
C GLU A 85 -8.03 20.89 22.87
N GLY A 86 -8.51 21.86 22.09
CA GLY A 86 -9.61 21.79 21.13
C GLY A 86 -9.24 20.85 20.01
N SER A 87 -9.43 19.57 20.30
CA SER A 87 -8.85 18.47 19.56
C SER A 87 -9.92 17.42 19.37
N LEU A 88 -9.74 16.60 18.34
CA LEU A 88 -10.58 15.44 18.07
C LEU A 88 -10.71 14.48 19.26
N ARG A 89 -9.89 14.64 20.32
CA ARG A 89 -10.01 13.91 21.58
C ARG A 89 -11.30 14.21 22.34
N LYS A 90 -11.89 15.39 22.14
CA LYS A 90 -13.16 15.78 22.76
C LYS A 90 -14.38 15.37 21.91
N VAL A 91 -14.16 14.87 20.70
CA VAL A 91 -15.21 14.34 19.83
C VAL A 91 -15.44 12.87 20.17
N SER A 92 -16.69 12.49 20.45
CA SER A 92 -17.04 11.09 20.69
C SER A 92 -16.92 10.29 19.38
N PRO A 93 -16.11 9.21 19.34
CA PRO A 93 -15.96 8.41 18.12
C PRO A 93 -17.27 7.82 17.61
N ASP A 94 -18.15 7.39 18.51
CA ASP A 94 -19.44 6.79 18.17
C ASP A 94 -20.42 7.82 17.58
N ARG A 95 -20.45 9.05 18.12
CA ARG A 95 -21.26 10.14 17.55
C ARG A 95 -20.73 10.54 16.18
N LEU A 96 -19.41 10.65 16.03
CA LEU A 96 -18.77 11.01 14.77
C LEU A 96 -19.13 10.02 13.66
N LEU A 97 -18.96 8.71 13.91
CA LEU A 97 -19.27 7.67 12.92
C LEU A 97 -20.77 7.59 12.58
N ARG A 98 -21.68 7.85 13.54
CA ARG A 98 -23.13 7.92 13.25
C ARG A 98 -23.50 9.12 12.41
N ALA A 99 -22.86 10.26 12.64
CA ALA A 99 -23.12 11.50 11.92
C ALA A 99 -22.52 11.53 10.50
N ASP A 100 -21.46 10.75 10.27
CA ASP A 100 -20.81 10.69 8.96
C ASP A 100 -21.69 9.97 7.93
N PRO A 101 -22.16 10.66 6.87
CA PRO A 101 -23.06 10.08 5.88
C PRO A 101 -22.39 9.00 5.04
N ALA A 102 -21.07 8.97 4.97
CA ALA A 102 -20.35 7.99 4.17
C ALA A 102 -19.82 6.80 5.01
N VAL A 103 -20.15 6.75 6.30
CA VAL A 103 -20.03 5.52 7.10
C VAL A 103 -21.23 4.61 6.80
N PRO A 104 -21.03 3.31 6.49
CA PRO A 104 -22.13 2.39 6.21
C PRO A 104 -23.11 2.20 7.37
N GLU A 105 -24.41 2.07 7.09
CA GLU A 105 -25.45 1.89 8.12
C GLU A 105 -25.24 0.63 8.97
N VAL A 106 -24.66 -0.44 8.41
CA VAL A 106 -24.30 -1.66 9.16
C VAL A 106 -23.29 -1.36 10.28
N VAL A 107 -22.35 -0.44 10.04
CA VAL A 107 -21.41 0.01 11.05
C VAL A 107 -22.17 0.81 12.10
N LYS A 108 -22.96 1.81 11.69
CA LYS A 108 -23.72 2.68 12.59
C LYS A 108 -24.64 1.90 13.54
N GLY A 109 -25.37 0.93 13.02
CA GLY A 109 -26.24 0.04 13.80
C GLY A 109 -25.46 -0.84 14.78
N SER A 110 -24.21 -1.20 14.45
CA SER A 110 -23.36 -2.02 15.31
C SER A 110 -22.67 -1.25 16.43
N LEU A 111 -22.59 0.09 16.35
CA LEU A 111 -21.97 0.94 17.38
C LEU A 111 -22.70 0.90 18.73
N GLY A 112 -23.96 0.46 18.78
CA GLY A 112 -24.68 0.23 20.04
C GLY A 112 -24.03 -0.81 20.96
N ASN A 113 -23.11 -1.61 20.44
CA ASN A 113 -22.33 -2.58 21.22
C ASN A 113 -21.07 -1.98 21.87
N CYS A 114 -20.85 -0.67 21.75
CA CYS A 114 -19.65 0.02 22.23
C CYS A 114 -19.98 1.00 23.37
N PRO A 115 -19.16 1.04 24.45
CA PRO A 115 -18.05 0.12 24.73
C PRO A 115 -18.56 -1.27 25.19
N GLY A 116 -17.74 -2.32 25.07
CA GLY A 116 -18.11 -3.66 25.53
C GLY A 116 -17.39 -4.79 24.79
N THR A 117 -17.62 -6.04 25.21
CA THR A 117 -16.98 -7.24 24.63
C THR A 117 -17.41 -7.55 23.20
N ARG A 118 -18.57 -7.02 22.78
CA ARG A 118 -19.08 -7.12 21.40
C ARG A 118 -18.75 -5.87 20.56
N CYS A 119 -18.01 -4.91 21.14
CA CYS A 119 -17.61 -3.71 20.42
C CYS A 119 -16.57 -4.07 19.37
N ARG A 120 -16.94 -3.87 18.10
CA ARG A 120 -16.04 -4.10 16.96
C ARG A 120 -15.27 -2.85 16.53
N LEU A 121 -15.56 -1.71 17.15
CA LEU A 121 -14.75 -0.50 17.02
C LEU A 121 -13.49 -0.67 17.88
N ARG A 122 -12.32 -0.59 17.25
CA ARG A 122 -11.02 -0.60 17.94
C ARG A 122 -10.87 0.67 18.77
N ALA A 123 -9.98 0.63 19.76
CA ALA A 123 -9.65 1.82 20.53
C ALA A 123 -9.24 2.98 19.59
N PRO A 124 -9.78 4.20 19.80
CA PRO A 124 -9.44 5.35 18.98
C PRO A 124 -7.97 5.71 19.14
N VAL A 125 -7.31 6.03 18.02
CA VAL A 125 -5.90 6.43 18.01
C VAL A 125 -5.78 7.87 17.57
N TYR A 126 -4.89 8.62 18.23
CA TYR A 126 -4.67 10.05 17.99
C TYR A 126 -3.21 10.28 17.65
N VAL A 127 -2.93 10.71 16.43
CA VAL A 127 -1.56 10.86 15.91
C VAL A 127 -1.48 12.01 14.90
N ASP A 128 -0.42 12.81 14.97
CA ASP A 128 -0.19 13.92 14.05
C ASP A 128 0.38 13.39 12.72
N LEU A 129 -0.48 13.33 11.70
CA LEU A 129 -0.16 12.86 10.34
C LEU A 129 -0.02 14.04 9.37
N THR A 130 -0.61 15.19 9.68
CA THR A 130 -0.54 16.40 8.85
C THR A 130 0.73 17.22 9.11
N GLY A 131 1.30 17.11 10.31
CA GLY A 131 2.45 17.86 10.79
C GLY A 131 2.12 19.25 11.32
N ASP A 132 0.86 19.52 11.66
CA ASP A 132 0.41 20.81 12.21
C ASP A 132 0.47 20.86 13.75
N GLY A 133 0.95 19.79 14.39
CA GLY A 133 1.03 19.63 15.83
C GLY A 133 -0.30 19.21 16.48
N LYS A 134 -1.37 19.00 15.70
CA LYS A 134 -2.67 18.53 16.18
C LYS A 134 -2.89 17.09 15.70
N PRO A 135 -3.29 16.18 16.61
CA PRO A 135 -3.47 14.79 16.20
C PRO A 135 -4.74 14.59 15.37
N GLU A 136 -4.62 13.88 14.26
CA GLU A 136 -5.72 13.23 13.56
C GLU A 136 -6.30 12.09 14.41
N LEU A 137 -7.60 11.81 14.21
CA LEU A 137 -8.29 10.68 14.82
C LEU A 137 -8.38 9.52 13.81
N VAL A 138 -7.74 8.40 14.15
CA VAL A 138 -7.82 7.14 13.41
C VAL A 138 -8.80 6.21 14.10
N LEU A 139 -9.83 5.78 13.37
CA LEU A 139 -10.84 4.82 13.82
C LEU A 139 -10.80 3.60 12.92
N ALA A 140 -10.89 2.41 13.50
CA ALA A 140 -11.05 1.17 12.73
C ALA A 140 -12.16 0.30 13.30
N PHE A 141 -12.96 -0.27 12.43
CA PHE A 141 -14.08 -1.13 12.74
C PHE A 141 -13.89 -2.49 12.08
N ASP A 142 -13.86 -3.55 12.89
CA ASP A 142 -13.74 -4.93 12.42
C ASP A 142 -15.13 -5.44 12.00
N ASP A 143 -15.43 -5.41 10.71
CA ASP A 143 -16.66 -5.97 10.15
C ASP A 143 -16.47 -7.44 9.73
N ILE A 144 -17.57 -8.13 9.42
CA ILE A 144 -17.49 -9.50 8.90
C ILE A 144 -16.82 -9.45 7.51
N GLY A 145 -15.58 -9.94 7.44
CA GLY A 145 -14.84 -10.08 6.19
C GLY A 145 -14.02 -8.86 5.76
N ARG A 146 -14.03 -7.75 6.52
CA ARG A 146 -13.20 -6.56 6.27
C ARG A 146 -12.90 -5.80 7.56
N THR A 147 -11.80 -5.08 7.59
CA THR A 147 -11.61 -4.01 8.57
C THR A 147 -11.72 -2.66 7.85
N LEU A 148 -12.69 -1.86 8.28
CA LEU A 148 -12.89 -0.50 7.79
C LEU A 148 -12.06 0.44 8.65
N MET A 149 -11.43 1.44 8.05
CA MET A 149 -10.66 2.46 8.75
C MET A 149 -10.93 3.83 8.17
N TRP A 150 -11.10 4.79 9.06
CA TRP A 150 -11.29 6.20 8.73
C TRP A 150 -10.26 7.04 9.48
N VAL A 151 -9.77 8.08 8.82
CA VAL A 151 -8.93 9.09 9.46
C VAL A 151 -9.64 10.43 9.35
N TYR A 152 -9.77 11.12 10.47
CA TYR A 152 -10.40 12.41 10.57
C TYR A 152 -9.39 13.47 11.00
N THR A 153 -9.49 14.65 10.41
CA THR A 153 -8.75 15.86 10.82
C THR A 153 -9.73 16.96 11.24
N ALA A 154 -9.25 17.87 12.10
CA ALA A 154 -10.00 19.07 12.45
C ALA A 154 -9.72 20.17 11.41
N SER A 155 -10.76 20.89 10.99
CA SER A 155 -10.67 22.00 10.05
C SER A 155 -11.50 23.16 10.58
N GLY A 156 -10.85 24.05 11.33
CA GLY A 156 -11.56 25.06 12.13
C GLY A 156 -12.39 24.38 13.22
N ASP A 157 -13.68 24.69 13.26
CA ASP A 157 -14.67 24.07 14.14
C ASP A 157 -15.29 22.78 13.56
N SER A 158 -14.94 22.39 12.33
CA SER A 158 -15.50 21.23 11.64
C SER A 158 -14.57 20.01 11.66
N VAL A 159 -15.15 18.82 11.51
CA VAL A 159 -14.39 17.56 11.30
C VAL A 159 -14.48 17.13 9.85
N ARG A 160 -13.36 16.73 9.25
CA ARG A 160 -13.32 16.21 7.88
C ARG A 160 -12.69 14.83 7.86
N ARG A 161 -13.24 13.95 7.03
CA ARG A 161 -12.58 12.68 6.71
C ARG A 161 -11.47 12.92 5.70
N VAL A 162 -10.28 12.40 5.98
CA VAL A 162 -9.08 12.54 5.13
C VAL A 162 -8.53 11.19 4.65
N LEU A 163 -9.04 10.09 5.20
CA LEU A 163 -8.87 8.74 4.67
C LEU A 163 -10.14 7.92 4.90
N ASP A 164 -10.47 7.10 3.91
CA ASP A 164 -11.48 6.05 3.96
C ASP A 164 -10.83 4.82 3.37
N TYR A 165 -10.77 3.76 4.15
CA TYR A 165 -10.04 2.57 3.80
C TYR A 165 -10.85 1.34 4.17
N ALA A 166 -11.12 0.50 3.18
CA ALA A 166 -11.68 -0.82 3.39
C ALA A 166 -10.57 -1.83 3.14
N GLY A 167 -10.00 -2.33 4.22
CA GLY A 167 -8.95 -3.33 4.18
C GLY A 167 -9.47 -4.72 4.49
N GLN A 168 -8.53 -5.64 4.49
CA GLN A 168 -8.76 -7.03 4.82
C GLN A 168 -9.14 -7.25 6.28
N PRO A 169 -9.81 -8.37 6.62
CA PRO A 169 -10.09 -8.68 8.02
C PRO A 169 -8.82 -8.62 8.84
N GLN A 170 -8.82 -8.00 10.01
CA GLN A 170 -7.63 -7.91 10.88
C GLN A 170 -6.45 -7.13 10.30
N MET A 171 -6.64 -6.30 9.26
CA MET A 171 -5.59 -5.38 8.81
C MET A 171 -5.04 -4.57 10.00
N THR A 172 -3.75 -4.25 9.94
CA THR A 172 -3.08 -3.44 10.96
C THR A 172 -2.58 -2.14 10.34
N ALA A 173 -2.24 -1.19 11.19
CA ALA A 173 -1.64 0.05 10.76
C ALA A 173 -0.57 0.48 11.76
N ALA A 174 0.41 1.21 11.25
CA ALA A 174 1.49 1.83 12.01
C ALA A 174 1.78 3.22 11.45
N THR A 175 2.56 4.02 12.17
CA THR A 175 3.18 5.22 11.60
C THR A 175 4.67 5.01 11.35
N VAL A 176 5.19 5.63 10.30
CA VAL A 176 6.63 5.82 10.06
C VAL A 176 6.84 7.31 9.86
N GLY A 177 7.36 7.99 10.88
CA GLY A 177 7.28 9.45 10.94
C GLY A 177 5.82 9.91 10.88
N ARG A 178 5.49 10.74 9.88
CA ARG A 178 4.11 11.23 9.63
C ARG A 178 3.32 10.40 8.63
N ASP A 179 3.91 9.32 8.11
CA ASP A 179 3.23 8.46 7.16
C ASP A 179 2.39 7.43 7.91
N LEU A 180 1.16 7.23 7.44
CA LEU A 180 0.34 6.11 7.86
C LEU A 180 0.68 4.90 6.99
N VAL A 181 1.10 3.81 7.61
CA VAL A 181 1.46 2.57 6.93
C VAL A 181 0.41 1.53 7.27
N VAL A 182 -0.37 1.12 6.28
CA VAL A 182 -1.36 0.06 6.41
C VAL A 182 -0.74 -1.25 5.99
N ASP A 183 -0.80 -2.25 6.86
CA ASP A 183 -0.25 -3.57 6.64
C ASP A 183 -1.38 -4.62 6.51
N GLU A 184 -1.47 -5.16 5.30
CA GLU A 184 -2.33 -6.27 4.88
C GLU A 184 -1.49 -7.49 4.47
N SER A 185 -0.35 -7.68 5.14
CA SER A 185 0.50 -8.84 4.92
C SER A 185 -0.10 -10.07 5.60
N GLY A 186 -0.26 -11.16 4.84
CA GLY A 186 -0.81 -12.41 5.35
C GLY A 186 -0.80 -13.49 4.28
N GLY A 187 -0.91 -14.76 4.70
CA GLY A 187 -0.96 -15.90 3.76
C GLY A 187 0.26 -16.00 2.83
N GLY A 188 1.45 -15.59 3.30
CA GLY A 188 2.70 -15.59 2.51
C GLY A 188 2.87 -14.41 1.55
N ARG A 189 1.92 -13.46 1.52
CA ARG A 189 2.00 -12.24 0.71
C ARG A 189 2.33 -11.05 1.60
N LYS A 190 3.26 -10.20 1.17
CA LYS A 190 3.49 -8.88 1.78
C LYS A 190 2.70 -7.84 1.01
N SER A 191 1.88 -7.07 1.72
CA SER A 191 1.11 -5.97 1.14
C SER A 191 1.10 -4.83 2.15
N THR A 192 1.81 -3.76 1.82
CA THR A 192 1.91 -2.59 2.66
C THR A 192 1.63 -1.36 1.82
N ILE A 193 0.70 -0.53 2.27
CA ILE A 193 0.35 0.73 1.61
C ILE A 193 0.75 1.87 2.54
N ARG A 194 1.64 2.73 2.04
CA ARG A 194 2.05 3.95 2.74
C ARG A 194 1.19 5.11 2.26
N TYR A 195 0.61 5.85 3.20
CA TYR A 195 -0.15 7.06 2.96
C TYR A 195 0.57 8.26 3.55
N ARG A 196 0.56 9.37 2.83
CA ARG A 196 1.14 10.64 3.26
C ARG A 196 0.15 11.77 3.03
N TRP A 197 0.18 12.75 3.93
CA TRP A 197 -0.59 13.98 3.77
C TRP A 197 -0.13 14.77 2.54
N ASN A 198 -1.07 15.13 1.67
CA ASN A 198 -0.79 15.94 0.47
C ASN A 198 -1.33 17.38 0.55
N GLY A 199 -1.67 17.86 1.75
CA GLY A 199 -2.33 19.15 1.95
C GLY A 199 -3.87 19.10 1.92
N ARG A 200 -4.46 17.96 1.54
CA ARG A 200 -5.92 17.79 1.47
C ARG A 200 -6.43 16.45 2.01
N ALA A 201 -5.73 15.36 1.73
CA ALA A 201 -6.07 14.01 2.16
C ALA A 201 -4.80 13.20 2.41
N LEU A 202 -4.95 12.07 3.10
CA LEU A 202 -3.93 11.04 3.11
C LEU A 202 -3.98 10.29 1.77
N ALA A 203 -2.94 10.45 0.96
CA ALA A 203 -2.84 9.86 -0.37
C ALA A 203 -1.77 8.75 -0.37
N PRO A 204 -1.96 7.66 -1.14
CA PRO A 204 -0.97 6.61 -1.25
C PRO A 204 0.33 7.18 -1.85
N VAL A 205 1.45 6.80 -1.27
CA VAL A 205 2.79 7.10 -1.78
C VAL A 205 3.15 6.02 -2.81
N PRO A 206 3.41 6.37 -4.08
CA PRO A 206 3.85 5.40 -5.07
C PRO A 206 5.14 4.70 -4.62
N VAL A 207 5.22 3.39 -4.87
CA VAL A 207 6.51 2.68 -4.80
C VAL A 207 7.31 3.08 -6.04
N GLY A 208 8.49 3.65 -5.85
CA GLY A 208 9.42 4.00 -6.91
C GLY A 208 10.21 2.81 -7.43
#